data_AF-A0A3R6QAB1-F1
#
_entry.id   AF-A0A3R6QAB1-F1
#
_cell.length_a   1.000
_cell.length_b   1.000
_cell.length_c   1.000
_cell.angle_alpha   90.00
_cell.angle_beta   90.00
_cell.angle_gamma   90.00
#
_symmetry.space_group_name_H-M   'P 1'
#
loop_
_entity.id
_entity.type
_entity.pdbx_description
1 polymer ?
#
loop_
_entity_poly.entity_id
_entity_poly.type
_entity_poly.pdbx_seq_one_letter_code
_entity_poly.pdbx_strand_id
1 'polypeptide(L)'
;MATYGTLSETELEVVNNVKRPQQLGNVGESGTSLTKRPSWRQAELDAAKDFPDYLEQKSFIKGKEVPYGTKGSVRPDLYKDGFSIDVKNYQIETASGRSNLARNIEKQYYQRIGNLPEGTEQSVLIDIRGQNISQNNLNALYNDIVERTSNGIKVRFKES
;
A
#
# COMPACT_ATOMS: atom_id res chain seq x y z
N MET A 1 -50.72 12.19 -23.22
CA MET A 1 -50.55 12.12 -21.75
C MET A 1 -49.94 10.77 -21.40
N ALA A 2 -48.63 10.74 -21.15
CA ALA A 2 -47.97 9.69 -20.38
C ALA A 2 -46.70 10.33 -19.79
N THR A 3 -46.81 10.71 -18.53
CA THR A 3 -45.76 11.28 -17.70
C THR A 3 -44.75 10.20 -17.37
N TYR A 4 -43.49 10.38 -17.76
CA TYR A 4 -42.38 9.59 -17.24
C TYR A 4 -42.08 10.08 -15.82
N GLY A 5 -42.39 9.27 -14.81
CA GLY A 5 -42.09 9.57 -13.41
C GLY A 5 -40.58 9.50 -13.16
N THR A 6 -39.99 10.59 -12.67
CA THR A 6 -38.64 10.61 -12.12
C THR A 6 -38.64 9.86 -10.78
N LEU A 7 -37.83 8.81 -10.67
CA LEU A 7 -37.65 8.06 -9.41
C LEU A 7 -36.98 8.97 -8.37
N SER A 8 -37.44 8.91 -7.12
CA SER A 8 -36.86 9.68 -6.01
C SER A 8 -35.49 9.15 -5.60
N GLU A 9 -34.65 10.00 -5.00
CA GLU A 9 -33.28 9.62 -4.57
C GLU A 9 -33.26 8.42 -3.59
N THR A 10 -34.35 8.19 -2.87
CA THR A 10 -34.54 7.02 -1.99
C THR A 10 -34.71 5.69 -2.73
N GLU A 11 -35.20 5.68 -3.97
CA GLU A 11 -35.34 4.45 -4.77
C GLU A 11 -34.02 4.08 -5.49
N LEU A 12 -33.12 5.03 -5.68
CA LEU A 12 -31.77 4.80 -6.23
C LEU A 12 -30.83 4.10 -5.23
N GLU A 13 -31.02 4.29 -3.92
CA GLU A 13 -30.21 3.61 -2.90
C GLU A 13 -30.53 2.10 -2.77
N VAL A 14 -31.76 1.67 -3.09
CA VAL A 14 -32.15 0.26 -2.98
C VAL A 14 -31.59 -0.58 -4.13
N VAL A 15 -31.43 -0.01 -5.32
CA VAL A 15 -30.93 -0.72 -6.51
C VAL A 15 -29.42 -0.99 -6.45
N ASN A 16 -28.66 -0.16 -5.74
CA ASN A 16 -27.20 -0.32 -5.62
C ASN A 16 -26.75 -1.31 -4.52
N ASN A 17 -27.68 -1.86 -3.74
CA ASN A 17 -27.35 -2.77 -2.62
C ASN A 17 -27.67 -4.25 -2.90
N VAL A 18 -28.02 -4.63 -4.13
CA VAL A 18 -28.33 -6.02 -4.49
C VAL A 18 -27.38 -6.51 -5.59
N LYS A 19 -26.16 -6.92 -5.20
CA LYS A 19 -25.39 -8.04 -5.81
C LYS A 19 -24.02 -8.23 -5.13
N ARG A 20 -24.01 -8.86 -3.96
CA ARG A 20 -22.94 -9.80 -3.58
C ARG A 20 -23.56 -10.95 -2.78
N PRO A 21 -23.54 -12.19 -3.27
CA PRO A 21 -24.03 -13.31 -2.47
C PRO A 21 -23.13 -13.51 -1.25
N GLN A 22 -23.74 -13.47 -0.07
CA GLN A 22 -23.18 -14.00 1.17
C GLN A 22 -23.19 -15.52 1.04
N GLN A 23 -22.01 -16.14 0.87
CA GLN A 23 -21.91 -17.59 1.02
C GLN A 23 -21.74 -17.93 2.50
N LEU A 24 -22.78 -18.51 3.09
CA LEU A 24 -22.69 -19.32 4.30
C LEU A 24 -21.94 -20.61 3.95
N GLY A 25 -20.95 -20.95 4.76
CA GLY A 25 -20.33 -22.27 4.79
C GLY A 25 -19.70 -22.50 6.17
N ASN A 26 -20.35 -23.30 7.00
CA ASN A 26 -19.76 -23.91 8.19
C ASN A 26 -19.26 -25.30 7.79
N VAL A 27 -17.94 -25.55 7.89
CA VAL A 27 -17.34 -26.89 8.05
C VAL A 27 -16.08 -26.73 8.90
N GLY A 28 -15.91 -27.62 9.89
CA GLY A 28 -14.92 -27.53 10.96
C GLY A 28 -13.48 -27.97 10.61
N GLU A 29 -12.62 -27.56 11.54
CA GLU A 29 -11.30 -28.06 11.98
C GLU A 29 -10.18 -28.45 10.99
N SER A 30 -9.04 -27.80 11.28
CA SER A 30 -7.65 -28.24 11.10
C SER A 30 -7.01 -28.08 9.72
N GLY A 31 -6.54 -26.86 9.46
CA GLY A 31 -5.50 -26.56 8.49
C GLY A 31 -5.09 -25.10 8.66
N THR A 32 -3.81 -24.85 8.99
CA THR A 32 -3.13 -23.54 9.08
C THR A 32 -4.00 -22.35 8.68
N SER A 33 -4.43 -21.53 9.66
CA SER A 33 -5.12 -20.26 9.38
C SER A 33 -4.19 -19.39 8.53
N LEU A 34 -4.35 -19.47 7.20
CA LEU A 34 -3.72 -18.52 6.30
C LEU A 34 -4.34 -17.18 6.67
N THR A 35 -3.54 -16.32 7.29
CA THR A 35 -3.95 -14.96 7.61
C THR A 35 -4.55 -14.34 6.36
N LYS A 36 -5.80 -13.90 6.41
CA LYS A 36 -6.46 -13.35 5.21
C LYS A 36 -5.68 -12.14 4.72
N ARG A 37 -5.37 -12.09 3.42
CA ARG A 37 -4.70 -10.94 2.82
C ARG A 37 -5.48 -9.65 3.13
N PRO A 38 -4.86 -8.63 3.75
CA PRO A 38 -5.51 -7.36 4.03
C PRO A 38 -5.78 -6.59 2.74
N SER A 39 -6.75 -5.67 2.80
CA SER A 39 -6.90 -4.67 1.74
C SER A 39 -5.73 -3.68 1.80
N TRP A 40 -5.46 -2.98 0.69
CA TRP A 40 -4.44 -1.93 0.67
C TRP A 40 -4.66 -0.88 1.76
N ARG A 41 -5.92 -0.43 1.96
CA ARG A 41 -6.24 0.53 3.02
C ARG A 41 -5.99 -0.04 4.42
N GLN A 42 -6.29 -1.32 4.64
CA GLN A 42 -6.02 -1.95 5.93
C GLN A 42 -4.52 -2.09 6.20
N ALA A 43 -3.72 -2.36 5.16
CA ALA A 43 -2.26 -2.41 5.29
C ALA A 43 -1.68 -1.05 5.74
N GLU A 44 -2.18 0.06 5.20
CA GLU A 44 -1.78 1.41 5.65
C GLU A 44 -2.19 1.68 7.10
N LEU A 45 -3.45 1.36 7.46
CA LEU A 45 -3.95 1.56 8.82
C LEU A 45 -3.18 0.72 9.84
N ASP A 46 -2.83 -0.51 9.50
CA ASP A 46 -2.03 -1.37 10.37
C ASP A 46 -0.59 -0.86 10.47
N ALA A 47 0.00 -0.40 9.37
CA ALA A 47 1.31 0.24 9.41
C ALA A 47 1.31 1.50 10.30
N ALA A 48 0.29 2.35 10.19
CA ALA A 48 0.17 3.54 11.04
C ALA A 48 0.08 3.17 12.54
N LYS A 49 -0.55 2.05 12.88
CA LYS A 49 -0.57 1.52 14.26
C LYS A 49 0.81 1.00 14.70
N ASP A 50 1.54 0.35 13.81
CA ASP A 50 2.91 -0.14 14.09
C ASP A 50 3.91 1.02 14.25
N PHE A 51 3.61 2.19 13.68
CA PHE A 51 4.47 3.39 13.69
C PHE A 51 3.70 4.64 14.21
N PRO A 52 3.27 4.67 15.48
CA PRO A 52 2.36 5.69 16.00
C PRO A 52 2.97 7.11 16.05
N ASP A 53 4.30 7.22 16.08
CA ASP A 53 5.04 8.48 16.05
C ASP A 53 5.39 8.97 14.64
N TYR A 54 4.87 8.31 13.60
CA TYR A 54 4.87 8.82 12.23
C TYR A 54 3.54 9.50 11.92
N LEU A 55 3.59 10.51 11.05
CA LEU A 55 2.44 11.28 10.62
C LEU A 55 2.04 10.90 9.19
N GLU A 56 0.74 10.71 8.98
CA GLU A 56 0.14 10.61 7.65
C GLU A 56 0.00 12.00 6.99
N GLN A 57 -0.29 12.03 5.69
CA GLN A 57 -0.70 13.23 4.93
C GLN A 57 0.37 14.33 4.75
N LYS A 58 1.64 14.08 5.06
CA LYS A 58 2.72 15.06 4.84
C LYS A 58 3.25 15.06 3.41
N SER A 59 3.09 16.18 2.71
CA SER A 59 3.54 16.35 1.32
C SER A 59 4.77 17.25 1.25
N PHE A 60 5.71 16.95 0.36
CA PHE A 60 6.97 17.68 0.23
C PHE A 60 7.30 18.01 -1.22
N ILE A 61 7.99 19.12 -1.44
CA ILE A 61 8.63 19.44 -2.71
C ILE A 61 9.95 20.14 -2.45
N LYS A 62 11.02 19.70 -3.10
CA LYS A 62 12.38 20.23 -2.91
C LYS A 62 12.77 20.41 -1.44
N GLY A 63 12.44 19.44 -0.60
CA GLY A 63 12.77 19.41 0.82
C GLY A 63 11.89 20.24 1.75
N LYS A 64 10.82 20.87 1.25
CA LYS A 64 9.89 21.68 2.06
C LYS A 64 8.52 21.03 2.13
N GLU A 65 7.92 21.03 3.32
CA GLU A 65 6.54 20.60 3.51
C GLU A 65 5.58 21.58 2.79
N VAL A 66 4.57 21.04 2.11
CA VAL A 66 3.59 21.79 1.31
C VAL A 66 2.18 21.22 1.48
N PRO A 67 1.13 22.00 1.17
CA PRO A 67 -0.25 21.51 1.20
C PRO A 67 -0.48 20.30 0.30
N TYR A 68 -1.47 19.48 0.65
CA TYR A 68 -1.90 18.34 -0.14
C TYR A 68 -2.31 18.75 -1.56
N GLY A 69 -1.98 17.92 -2.55
CA GLY A 69 -2.32 18.15 -3.95
C GLY A 69 -1.43 19.17 -4.67
N THR A 70 -0.41 19.71 -3.99
CA THR A 70 0.57 20.60 -4.63
C THR A 70 1.23 19.91 -5.82
N LYS A 71 1.14 20.52 -7.00
CA LYS A 71 1.64 19.89 -8.24
C LYS A 71 3.14 19.61 -8.13
N GLY A 72 3.50 18.34 -8.35
CA GLY A 72 4.89 17.89 -8.30
C GLY A 72 5.40 17.53 -6.90
N SER A 73 4.57 17.66 -5.86
CA SER A 73 4.94 17.20 -4.52
C SER A 73 4.96 15.68 -4.43
N VAL A 74 5.81 15.16 -3.55
CA VAL A 74 5.82 13.77 -3.08
C VAL A 74 5.07 13.66 -1.76
N ARG A 75 4.44 12.53 -1.51
CA ARG A 75 3.77 12.23 -0.25
C ARG A 75 4.05 10.77 0.12
N PRO A 76 4.99 10.49 1.03
CA PRO A 76 5.11 9.14 1.60
C PRO A 76 3.84 8.82 2.40
N ASP A 77 3.57 7.54 2.61
CA ASP A 77 2.39 7.11 3.37
C ASP A 77 2.53 7.51 4.86
N LEU A 78 3.74 7.36 5.40
CA LEU A 78 4.09 7.77 6.76
C LEU A 78 5.40 8.58 6.76
N TYR A 79 5.44 9.65 7.55
CA TYR A 79 6.63 10.48 7.72
C TYR A 79 6.86 10.88 9.17
N LYS A 80 8.11 10.76 9.61
CA LYS A 80 8.65 11.34 10.85
C LYS A 80 9.89 12.14 10.45
N ASP A 81 10.29 13.10 11.26
CA ASP A 81 11.41 13.97 10.90
C ASP A 81 12.68 13.16 10.58
N GLY A 82 13.16 13.25 9.32
CA GLY A 82 14.28 12.47 8.80
C GLY A 82 13.98 11.04 8.36
N PHE A 83 12.73 10.56 8.43
CA PHE A 83 12.37 9.18 8.08
C PHE A 83 11.05 9.10 7.31
N SER A 84 11.02 8.34 6.22
CA SER A 84 9.79 8.09 5.45
C SER A 84 9.52 6.61 5.25
N ILE A 85 8.26 6.20 5.28
CA ILE A 85 7.82 4.83 4.96
C ILE A 85 6.75 4.91 3.87
N ASP A 86 6.98 4.20 2.76
CA ASP A 86 5.94 3.87 1.78
C ASP A 86 5.44 2.43 2.03
N VAL A 87 4.13 2.23 2.12
CA VAL A 87 3.48 0.93 2.37
C VAL A 87 3.04 0.32 1.04
N LYS A 88 3.38 -0.95 0.81
CA LYS A 88 3.07 -1.67 -0.42
C LYS A 88 2.31 -2.95 -0.14
N ASN A 89 1.16 -3.11 -0.80
CA ASN A 89 0.35 -4.33 -0.75
C ASN A 89 0.18 -4.90 -2.18
N TYR A 90 1.28 -5.22 -2.85
CA TYR A 90 1.26 -5.82 -4.20
C TYR A 90 1.01 -7.33 -4.12
N GLN A 91 0.40 -7.93 -5.16
CA GLN A 91 0.42 -9.37 -5.34
C GLN A 91 1.80 -9.78 -5.84
N ILE A 92 2.56 -10.52 -5.03
CA ILE A 92 3.95 -10.87 -5.31
C ILE A 92 4.21 -12.37 -5.44
N GLU A 93 3.16 -13.19 -5.43
CA GLU A 93 3.28 -14.64 -5.71
C GLU A 93 3.79 -14.90 -7.14
N THR A 94 3.49 -13.98 -8.07
CA THR A 94 3.94 -14.04 -9.46
C THR A 94 5.24 -13.26 -9.68
N ALA A 95 6.06 -13.72 -10.63
CA ALA A 95 7.30 -13.04 -11.00
C ALA A 95 7.06 -11.64 -11.59
N SER A 96 5.97 -11.47 -12.34
CA SER A 96 5.55 -10.16 -12.87
C SER A 96 5.14 -9.20 -11.74
N GLY A 97 4.42 -9.69 -10.74
CA GLY A 97 4.06 -8.92 -9.54
C GLY A 97 5.27 -8.37 -8.79
N ARG A 98 6.27 -9.24 -8.56
CA ARG A 98 7.57 -8.86 -7.96
C ARG A 98 8.31 -7.82 -8.79
N SER A 99 8.45 -8.06 -10.09
CA SER A 99 9.16 -7.15 -11.00
C SER A 99 8.49 -5.78 -11.10
N ASN A 100 7.15 -5.74 -11.09
CA ASN A 100 6.39 -4.50 -11.13
C ASN A 100 6.52 -3.71 -9.83
N LEU A 101 6.48 -4.41 -8.68
CA LEU A 101 6.71 -3.80 -7.38
C LEU A 101 8.10 -3.15 -7.31
N ALA A 102 9.14 -3.88 -7.68
CA ALA A 102 10.52 -3.38 -7.63
C ALA A 102 10.72 -2.12 -8.50
N ARG A 103 10.21 -2.11 -9.74
CA ARG A 103 10.24 -0.92 -10.62
C ARG A 103 9.45 0.25 -10.07
N ASN A 104 8.32 0.00 -9.42
CA ASN A 104 7.52 1.06 -8.79
C ASN A 104 8.27 1.70 -7.62
N ILE A 105 8.88 0.87 -6.77
CA ILE A 105 9.71 1.33 -5.64
C ILE A 105 10.90 2.12 -6.14
N GLU A 106 11.64 1.63 -7.13
CA GLU A 106 12.77 2.31 -7.76
C GLU A 106 12.38 3.73 -8.23
N LYS A 107 11.30 3.83 -9.02
CA LYS A 107 10.81 5.12 -9.52
C LYS A 107 10.46 6.07 -8.37
N GLN A 108 9.78 5.58 -7.34
CA GLN A 108 9.38 6.41 -6.21
C GLN A 108 10.60 6.87 -5.39
N TYR A 109 11.54 5.96 -5.12
CA TYR A 109 12.77 6.24 -4.38
C TYR A 109 13.53 7.43 -4.97
N TYR A 110 13.79 7.43 -6.28
CA TYR A 110 14.49 8.55 -6.92
C TYR A 110 13.66 9.84 -6.98
N GLN A 111 12.33 9.75 -7.08
CA GLN A 111 11.46 10.92 -6.95
C GLN A 111 11.50 11.53 -5.55
N ARG A 112 11.62 10.70 -4.51
CA ARG A 112 11.71 11.12 -3.12
C ARG A 112 13.05 11.79 -2.82
N ILE A 113 14.18 11.31 -3.38
CA ILE A 113 15.50 11.94 -3.19
C ILE A 113 15.45 13.44 -3.52
N GLY A 114 14.78 13.82 -4.63
CA GLY A 114 14.72 15.22 -5.06
C GLY A 114 13.69 16.08 -4.33
N ASN A 115 12.78 15.50 -3.54
CA ASN A 115 11.62 16.21 -3.01
C ASN A 115 11.41 16.10 -1.50
N LEU A 116 11.82 15.01 -0.86
CA LEU A 116 11.84 14.91 0.60
C LEU A 116 12.93 15.81 1.18
N PRO A 117 12.84 16.17 2.48
CA PRO A 117 13.92 16.86 3.17
C PRO A 117 15.25 16.12 3.01
N GLU A 118 16.33 16.87 2.84
CA GLU A 118 17.67 16.30 2.65
C GLU A 118 18.04 15.42 3.85
N GLY A 119 18.67 14.27 3.57
CA GLY A 119 19.01 13.29 4.60
C GLY A 119 17.85 12.40 5.06
N THR A 120 16.64 12.53 4.49
CA THR A 120 15.54 11.62 4.83
C THR A 120 15.89 10.17 4.49
N GLU A 121 15.90 9.32 5.51
CA GLU A 121 16.03 7.87 5.35
C GLU A 121 14.73 7.27 4.82
N GLN A 122 14.81 6.66 3.65
CA GLN A 122 13.65 6.06 2.99
C GLN A 122 13.52 4.58 3.34
N SER A 123 12.30 4.16 3.65
CA SER A 123 11.94 2.77 3.89
C SER A 123 10.71 2.37 3.09
N VAL A 124 10.61 1.09 2.76
CA VAL A 124 9.41 0.48 2.21
C VAL A 124 8.96 -0.68 3.08
N LEU A 125 7.68 -0.68 3.46
CA LEU A 125 7.04 -1.79 4.16
C LEU A 125 6.16 -2.56 3.17
N ILE A 126 6.58 -3.78 2.83
CA ILE A 126 5.86 -4.64 1.90
C ILE A 126 5.00 -5.61 2.72
N ASP A 127 3.69 -5.43 2.67
CA ASP A 127 2.72 -6.28 3.35
C ASP A 127 2.49 -7.57 2.54
N ILE A 128 2.96 -8.68 3.10
CA ILE A 128 2.91 -10.01 2.50
C ILE A 128 1.95 -10.95 3.23
N ARG A 129 1.17 -10.44 4.18
CA ARG A 129 0.16 -11.21 4.91
C ARG A 129 -0.82 -11.87 3.94
N GLY A 130 -1.08 -13.15 4.14
CA GLY A 130 -1.98 -13.94 3.29
C GLY A 130 -1.50 -14.20 1.87
N GLN A 131 -0.20 -14.10 1.61
CA GLN A 131 0.40 -14.49 0.33
C GLN A 131 1.28 -15.73 0.52
N ASN A 132 1.20 -16.68 -0.40
CA ASN A 132 2.07 -17.85 -0.42
C ASN A 132 3.32 -17.57 -1.28
N ILE A 133 4.37 -17.05 -0.66
CA ILE A 133 5.64 -16.72 -1.31
C ILE A 133 6.80 -17.42 -0.62
N SER A 134 7.68 -18.04 -1.40
CA SER A 134 8.87 -18.70 -0.86
C SER A 134 9.93 -17.68 -0.42
N GLN A 135 10.74 -18.04 0.57
CA GLN A 135 11.85 -17.21 1.04
C GLN A 135 12.83 -16.84 -0.10
N ASN A 136 13.09 -17.76 -1.03
CA ASN A 136 13.94 -17.49 -2.20
C ASN A 136 13.38 -16.36 -3.06
N ASN A 137 12.06 -16.31 -3.28
CA ASN A 137 11.42 -15.24 -4.02
C ASN A 137 11.41 -13.91 -3.25
N LEU A 138 11.28 -13.95 -1.92
CA LEU A 138 11.40 -12.76 -1.07
C LEU A 138 12.82 -12.19 -1.09
N ASN A 139 13.84 -13.05 -0.95
CA ASN A 139 15.24 -12.66 -1.02
C ASN A 139 15.59 -12.08 -2.39
N ALA A 140 15.10 -12.70 -3.47
CA ALA A 140 15.29 -12.18 -4.82
C ALA A 140 14.64 -10.81 -5.02
N LEU A 141 13.42 -10.61 -4.51
CA LEU A 141 12.74 -9.31 -4.54
C LEU A 141 13.48 -8.26 -3.71
N TYR A 142 13.93 -8.62 -2.50
CA TYR A 142 14.74 -7.74 -1.65
C TYR A 142 16.00 -7.28 -2.38
N ASN A 143 16.77 -8.22 -2.93
CA ASN A 143 18.01 -7.92 -3.63
C ASN A 143 17.76 -7.04 -4.87
N ASP A 144 16.74 -7.33 -5.67
CA ASP A 144 16.38 -6.52 -6.86
C ASP A 144 16.02 -5.08 -6.45
N ILE A 145 15.26 -4.87 -5.37
CA ILE A 145 14.94 -3.52 -4.88
C ILE A 145 16.20 -2.79 -4.39
N VAL A 146 17.02 -3.45 -3.59
CA VAL A 146 18.24 -2.87 -3.01
C VAL A 146 19.24 -2.51 -4.11
N GLU A 147 19.41 -3.36 -5.13
CA GLU A 147 20.27 -3.10 -6.27
C GLU A 147 19.78 -1.90 -7.09
N ARG A 148 18.49 -1.86 -7.46
CA ARG A 148 17.88 -0.74 -8.20
C ARG A 148 18.01 0.61 -7.50
N THR A 149 18.06 0.59 -6.17
CA THR A 149 18.12 1.79 -5.32
C THR A 149 19.53 2.09 -4.82
N SER A 150 20.55 1.43 -5.36
CA SER A 150 21.96 1.62 -4.95
C SER A 150 22.15 1.46 -3.43
N ASN A 151 21.45 0.50 -2.82
CA ASN A 151 21.40 0.26 -1.37
C ASN A 151 20.81 1.40 -0.53
N GLY A 152 20.11 2.35 -1.15
CA GLY A 152 19.65 3.56 -0.49
C GLY A 152 18.27 3.49 0.17
N ILE A 153 17.55 2.38 0.04
CA ILE A 153 16.24 2.17 0.69
C ILE A 153 16.27 1.00 1.67
N LYS A 154 15.62 1.15 2.83
CA LYS A 154 15.41 0.05 3.79
C LYS A 154 14.14 -0.73 3.42
N VAL A 155 14.29 -2.03 3.12
CA VAL A 155 13.15 -2.91 2.78
C VAL A 155 12.75 -3.74 3.99
N ARG A 156 11.45 -3.76 4.30
CA ARG A 156 10.86 -4.58 5.38
C ARG A 156 9.66 -5.37 4.84
N PHE A 157 9.48 -6.59 5.32
CA PHE A 157 8.31 -7.41 5.02
C PHE A 157 7.43 -7.52 6.26
N LYS A 158 6.12 -7.34 6.11
CA LYS A 158 5.13 -7.59 7.17
C LYS A 158 4.44 -8.93 6.93
N GLU A 159 4.65 -9.86 7.86
CA GLU A 159 4.19 -11.26 7.77
C GLU A 159 3.02 -11.57 8.72
N SER A 160 2.87 -10.77 9.80
CA SER A 160 1.82 -10.88 10.82
C SER A 160 1.32 -9.50 11.26
#